data_AF-A0A6M3JR52-F1
#
_entry.id   AF-A0A6M3JR52-F1
#
_cell.length_a   1.000
_cell.length_b   1.000
_cell.length_c   1.000
_cell.angle_alpha   90.00
_cell.angle_beta   90.00
_cell.angle_gamma   90.00
#
_symmetry.space_group_name_H-M   'P 1'
#
loop_
_entity.id
_entity.type
_entity.pdbx_description
1 polymer ?
#
loop_
_entity_poly.entity_id
_entity_poly.type
_entity_poly.pdbx_seq_one_letter_code
_entity_poly.pdbx_strand_id
1 'polypeptide(L)' 'MSIELARGRAAQAWCTSKTSKKVMDVELAEAFANILNEVWSKPWLGNATTEELIDELRARCEINGTLSYKTVGE' A
#
# COMPACT_ATOMS: atom_id res chain seq x y z
N MET A 1 1.89 6.08 5.69
CA MET A 1 0.45 6.37 5.87
C MET A 1 0.19 6.65 7.35
N SER A 2 -0.80 7.47 7.73
CA SER A 2 -1.18 7.58 9.15
C SER A 2 -2.01 6.36 9.57
N ILE A 3 -1.87 5.94 10.83
CA ILE A 3 -2.63 4.81 11.38
C ILE A 3 -4.15 5.02 11.32
N GLU A 4 -4.60 6.28 11.41
CA GLU A 4 -6.01 6.65 11.27
C GLU A 4 -6.56 6.33 9.87
N LEU A 5 -5.77 6.61 8.83
CA LEU A 5 -6.17 6.28 7.45
C LEU A 5 -6.22 4.76 7.24
N ALA A 6 -5.28 4.01 7.82
CA ALA A 6 -5.30 2.54 7.77
C ALA A 6 -6.54 1.96 8.48
N ARG A 7 -6.89 2.47 9.67
CA ARG A 7 -8.12 2.11 10.39
C ARG A 7 -9.38 2.41 9.56
N GLY A 8 -9.45 3.59 8.94
CA GLY A 8 -10.57 3.97 8.08
C GLY A 8 -10.74 3.03 6.88
N ARG A 9 -9.62 2.59 6.28
CA ARG A 9 -9.64 1.65 5.15
C ARG A 9 -9.97 0.22 5.55
N ALA A 10 -9.50 -0.24 6.70
CA ALA A 10 -9.91 -1.51 7.29
C ALA A 10 -11.43 -1.54 7.54
N ALA A 11 -11.97 -0.47 8.13
CA ALA A 11 -13.40 -0.32 8.36
C ALA A 11 -14.19 -0.29 7.05
N GLN A 12 -13.71 0.41 6.02
CA GLN A 12 -14.36 0.42 4.70
C GLN A 12 -14.40 -0.97 4.05
N ALA A 13 -13.30 -1.72 4.12
CA ALA A 13 -13.22 -3.07 3.58
C ALA A 13 -14.09 -4.06 4.37
N TRP A 14 -14.22 -3.84 5.69
CA TRP A 14 -15.06 -4.67 6.54
C TRP A 14 -16.53 -4.34 6.40
N CYS A 15 -16.95 -3.08 6.37
CA CYS A 15 -18.35 -2.66 6.41
C CYS A 15 -19.05 -2.84 5.05
N THR A 16 -19.34 -4.08 4.67
CA THR A 16 -20.02 -4.47 3.43
C THR A 16 -21.37 -5.14 3.71
N SER A 17 -22.18 -5.34 2.68
CA SER A 17 -23.45 -6.08 2.82
C SER A 17 -23.27 -7.50 3.38
N LYS A 18 -22.15 -8.18 3.05
CA LYS A 18 -21.86 -9.55 3.49
C LYS A 18 -21.52 -9.68 4.99
N THR A 19 -21.03 -8.61 5.59
CA THR A 19 -20.57 -8.54 6.99
C THR A 19 -21.49 -7.68 7.85
N SER A 20 -22.54 -7.09 7.27
CA SER A 20 -23.53 -6.23 7.95
C SER A 20 -24.14 -6.81 9.23
N LYS A 21 -24.25 -8.14 9.33
CA LYS A 21 -24.78 -8.87 10.49
C LYS A 21 -23.71 -9.38 11.45
N LYS A 22 -22.43 -9.07 11.21
CA LYS A 22 -21.29 -9.54 11.98
C LYS A 22 -20.67 -8.38 12.74
N VAL A 23 -20.40 -8.59 14.02
CA VAL A 23 -19.60 -7.66 14.83
C VAL A 23 -18.14 -8.04 14.63
N MET A 24 -17.30 -7.06 14.28
CA MET A 24 -15.85 -7.28 14.23
C MET A 24 -15.29 -7.19 15.64
N ASP A 25 -14.43 -8.15 15.97
CA ASP A 25 -13.64 -8.10 17.19
C ASP A 25 -12.67 -6.90 17.16
N VAL A 26 -12.53 -6.22 18.29
CA VAL A 26 -11.75 -4.97 18.39
C VAL A 26 -10.25 -5.25 18.27
N GLU A 27 -9.75 -6.30 18.91
CA GLU A 27 -8.33 -6.68 18.85
C GLU A 27 -7.95 -7.11 17.44
N LEU A 28 -8.84 -7.85 16.78
CA LEU A 28 -8.67 -8.23 15.38
C LEU A 28 -8.64 -7.01 14.45
N ALA A 29 -9.52 -6.03 14.67
CA ALA A 29 -9.54 -4.80 13.88
C ALA A 29 -8.22 -4.01 14.01
N GLU A 30 -7.66 -3.94 15.22
CA GLU A 30 -6.36 -3.30 15.47
C GLU A 30 -5.21 -4.05 14.77
N ALA A 31 -5.20 -5.38 14.84
CA ALA A 31 -4.20 -6.19 14.16
C ALA A 31 -4.24 -5.97 12.63
N PHE A 32 -5.42 -5.93 12.02
CA PHE A 32 -5.58 -5.62 10.60
C PHE A 32 -5.09 -4.21 10.24
N ALA A 33 -5.42 -3.21 11.05
CA ALA A 33 -4.98 -1.85 10.82
C ALA A 33 -3.45 -1.73 10.86
N ASN A 34 -2.79 -2.44 11.78
CA ASN A 34 -1.33 -2.49 11.86
C ASN A 34 -0.70 -3.14 10.62
N ILE A 35 -1.24 -4.26 10.14
CA ILE A 35 -0.78 -4.93 8.92
C ILE A 35 -0.97 -4.01 7.70
N LEU A 36 -2.12 -3.38 7.55
CA LEU A 36 -2.40 -2.45 6.45
C LEU A 36 -1.44 -1.25 6.49
N ASN A 37 -1.20 -0.69 7.67
CA ASN A 37 -0.25 0.40 7.83
C ASN A 37 1.17 -0.06 7.45
N GLU A 38 1.59 -1.24 7.87
CA GLU A 38 2.90 -1.80 7.49
C GLU A 38 3.00 -2.00 5.97
N VAL A 39 2.05 -2.70 5.35
CA VAL A 39 2.06 -3.00 3.91
C VAL A 39 2.03 -1.72 3.07
N TRP A 40 1.22 -0.74 3.44
CA TRP A 40 1.10 0.51 2.69
C TRP A 40 2.14 1.57 3.07
N SER A 41 2.87 1.39 4.17
CA SER A 41 4.04 2.21 4.49
C SER A 41 5.30 1.75 3.77
N LYS A 42 5.35 0.48 3.35
CA LYS A 42 6.43 -0.03 2.51
C LYS A 42 6.32 0.56 1.09
N PRO A 43 7.45 0.80 0.41
CA PRO A 43 7.44 1.20 -0.98
C PRO A 43 6.59 0.22 -1.78
N TRP A 44 5.58 0.74 -2.47
CA TRP A 44 4.59 0.00 -3.25
C TRP A 44 5.19 -0.95 -4.30
N LEU A 45 6.48 -0.77 -4.61
CA LEU A 45 7.27 -1.51 -5.59
C LEU A 45 7.22 -3.04 -5.43
N GLY A 46 7.02 -3.57 -4.22
CA GLY A 46 6.92 -5.03 -4.00
C GLY A 46 5.66 -5.68 -4.60
N ASN A 47 4.60 -4.89 -4.83
CA ASN A 47 3.33 -5.33 -5.42
C ASN A 47 2.96 -4.52 -6.68
N ALA A 48 3.84 -3.63 -7.13
CA ALA A 48 3.60 -2.84 -8.32
C ALA A 48 3.67 -3.74 -9.56
N THR A 49 2.74 -3.54 -10.49
CA THR A 49 2.84 -4.12 -11.82
C THR A 49 4.04 -3.52 -12.56
N THR A 50 4.51 -4.22 -13.59
CA THR A 50 5.60 -3.72 -14.45
C THR A 50 5.27 -2.35 -15.05
N GLU A 51 4.00 -2.11 -15.39
CA GLU A 51 3.53 -0.82 -15.93
C GLU A 51 3.70 0.30 -14.91
N GLU A 52 3.23 0.08 -13.68
CA GLU A 52 3.33 1.04 -12.58
C GLU A 52 4.79 1.33 -12.19
N LEU A 53 5.68 0.33 -12.29
CA LEU A 53 7.12 0.52 -12.11
C LEU A 53 7.71 1.42 -13.22
N ILE A 54 7.34 1.19 -14.47
CA ILE A 54 7.82 2.00 -15.61
C ILE A 54 7.35 3.45 -15.48
N ASP A 55 6.10 3.67 -15.08
CA ASP A 55 5.55 5.02 -14.93
C ASP A 55 6.23 5.80 -13.79
N GLU A 56 6.52 5.16 -12.66
CA GLU A 56 7.30 5.77 -11.57
C GLU A 56 8.72 6.12 -12.03
N LEU A 57 9.37 5.25 -12.82
CA LEU A 57 10.69 5.53 -13.39
C LEU A 57 10.65 6.70 -14.38
N ARG A 58 9.64 6.77 -15.24
CA ARG A 58 9.44 7.91 -16.16
C ARG A 58 9.24 9.21 -15.40
N ALA A 59 8.35 9.24 -14.41
CA ALA A 59 8.08 10.43 -13.59
C ALA A 59 9.36 10.94 -12.90
N ARG A 60 10.19 10.04 -12.37
CA ARG A 60 11.49 10.42 -11.78
C ARG A 60 12.48 10.99 -12.79
N CYS A 61 12.45 10.48 -14.02
CA CYS A 61 13.28 10.99 -15.11
C CYS A 61 12.81 12.38 -15.57
N GLU A 62 11.49 12.61 -15.62
CA GLU A 62 10.91 13.93 -15.93
C GLU A 62 11.26 14.98 -14.86
N ILE A 63 11.21 14.60 -13.58
CA ILE A 63 11.50 15.51 -12.46
C ILE A 63 12.99 15.79 -12.32
N ASN A 64 13.83 14.75 -12.39
CA ASN A 64 15.27 14.85 -12.08
C ASN A 64 16.16 14.92 -13.32
N GLY A 65 15.59 14.84 -14.51
CA GLY A 65 16.29 14.86 -15.81
C GLY A 65 17.11 13.61 -16.13
N THR A 66 17.40 12.76 -15.15
CA THR A 66 18.19 11.53 -15.33
C THR A 66 17.76 10.44 -14.34
N LEU A 67 18.03 9.17 -14.70
CA LEU A 67 17.80 8.03 -13.83
C LEU A 67 19.11 7.27 -13.63
N SER A 68 19.65 7.29 -12.41
CA SER A 68 20.87 6.55 -12.07
C SER A 68 20.52 5.14 -11.62
N TYR A 69 21.03 4.14 -12.32
CA TYR A 69 20.89 2.73 -11.96
C TYR A 69 22.18 1.96 -12.24
N LYS A 70 22.36 0.83 -11.55
CA LYS A 70 23.47 -0.08 -11.75
C LYS A 70 22.93 -1.45 -12.11
N THR A 71 23.37 -2.01 -13.24
CA THR A 71 23.15 -3.43 -13.55
C THR A 71 23.96 -4.28 -12.58
N VAL A 72 23.31 -5.21 -11.90
CA VAL A 72 23.98 -6.18 -11.02
C VAL A 72 24.27 -7.43 -11.84
N GLY A 73 25.55 -7.77 -12.04
CA GLY A 73 25.97 -9.00 -12.71
C GLY A 73 26.76 -8.86 -14.01
N GLU A 74 27.16 -7.65 -14.39
CA GLU A 74 28.20 -7.41 -15.41
C GLU A 74 29.57 -7.16 -14.76
#